data_AF-A0A0Q8VAW7-F1
#
_entry.id   AF-A0A0Q8VAW7-F1
#
_cell.length_a   1.000
_cell.length_b   1.000
_cell.length_c   1.000
_cell.angle_alpha   90.00
_cell.angle_beta   90.00
_cell.angle_gamma   90.00
#
_symmetry.space_group_name_H-M   'P 1'
#
loop_
_entity.id
_entity.type
_entity.pdbx_description
1 polymer ?
#
loop_
_entity_poly.entity_id
_entity_poly.type
_entity_poly.pdbx_seq_one_letter_code
_entity_poly.pdbx_strand_id
1 'polypeptide(L)' 'MKLLLVVLVFAAATYLAIRWMQDRGLGGQSAPRRPSRPQPPARPVAPDDDESFLRDLDWQRRKERRQPKPPDNPDA' A
#
# COMPACT_ATOMS: atom_id res chain seq x y z
N MET A 1 -19.48 5.50 -36.21
CA MET A 1 -18.08 5.76 -35.80
C MET A 1 -17.95 6.74 -34.63
N LYS A 2 -18.67 7.87 -34.62
CA LYS A 2 -18.62 8.86 -33.51
C LYS A 2 -19.03 8.28 -32.15
N LEU A 3 -20.08 7.47 -32.12
CA LEU A 3 -20.55 6.81 -30.89
C LEU A 3 -19.51 5.88 -30.28
N LEU A 4 -18.78 5.11 -31.10
CA LEU A 4 -17.71 4.24 -30.62
C LEU A 4 -16.58 5.04 -29.97
N LEU A 5 -16.24 6.20 -30.55
CA LEU A 5 -15.24 7.09 -29.99
C LEU A 5 -15.69 7.66 -28.65
N VAL A 6 -16.95 8.08 -28.53
CA VAL A 6 -17.52 8.56 -27.26
C VAL A 6 -17.49 7.46 -26.19
N VAL A 7 -17.90 6.24 -26.53
CA VAL A 7 -17.87 5.09 -25.62
C VAL A 7 -16.43 4.78 -25.18
N LEU A 8 -15.47 4.82 -26.11
CA LEU A 8 -14.06 4.56 -25.79
C LEU A 8 -13.51 5.62 -24.83
N VAL A 9 -13.79 6.89 -25.07
CA VAL A 9 -13.36 8.00 -24.21
C VAL A 9 -13.99 7.88 -22.83
N PHE A 10 -15.29 7.59 -22.76
CA PHE A 10 -16.00 7.43 -21.50
C PHE A 10 -15.48 6.22 -20.69
N ALA A 11 -15.22 5.10 -21.37
CA ALA A 11 -14.63 3.91 -20.76
C ALA A 11 -13.23 4.20 -20.21
N ALA A 12 -12.38 4.89 -20.99
CA ALA A 12 -11.04 5.27 -20.56
C ALA A 12 -11.07 6.21 -19.34
N ALA A 13 -11.94 7.22 -19.36
CA ALA A 13 -12.10 8.16 -18.25
C ALA A 13 -12.56 7.46 -16.97
N THR A 14 -13.56 6.59 -17.08
CA THR A 14 -14.10 5.82 -15.94
C THR A 14 -13.05 4.86 -15.38
N TYR A 15 -12.31 4.16 -16.26
CA TYR A 15 -11.23 3.28 -15.86
C TYR A 15 -10.12 4.04 -15.13
N LEU A 16 -9.68 5.19 -15.64
CA LEU A 16 -8.67 6.02 -14.97
C LEU A 16 -9.14 6.50 -13.60
N ALA A 17 -10.40 6.93 -13.48
CA ALA A 17 -10.95 7.38 -12.21
C ALA A 17 -10.94 6.26 -11.15
N ILE A 18 -11.42 5.07 -11.53
CA ILE A 18 -11.41 3.87 -10.67
C ILE A 18 -9.97 3.48 -10.31
N ARG A 19 -9.07 3.43 -11.30
CA ARG A 19 -7.65 3.06 -11.12
C ARG A 19 -6.96 4.01 -10.16
N TRP A 20 -7.19 5.31 -10.30
CA TRP A 20 -6.57 6.33 -9.44
C TRP A 20 -7.11 6.30 -8.01
N MET A 21 -8.40 5.99 -7.84
CA MET A 21 -9.01 5.79 -6.53
C MET A 21 -8.49 4.52 -5.85
N GLN A 22 -8.29 3.42 -6.61
CA GLN A 22 -7.62 2.21 -6.13
C GLN A 22 -6.15 2.46 -5.74
N ASP A 23 -5.42 3.26 -6.53
CA ASP A 23 -4.02 3.60 -6.24
C ASP A 23 -3.89 4.49 -4.99
N ARG A 24 -4.88 5.34 -4.71
CA ARG A 24 -4.88 6.24 -3.54
C ARG A 24 -5.51 5.65 -2.28
N GLY A 25 -6.35 4.62 -2.40
CA GLY A 25 -7.00 3.93 -1.29
C GLY A 25 -6.38 2.56 -1.02
N LEU A 26 -5.53 2.45 0.00
CA LEU A 26 -5.17 1.22 0.75
C LEU A 26 -5.37 -0.12 -0.01
N GLY A 27 -4.60 -0.36 -1.08
CA GLY A 27 -4.18 -1.70 -1.52
C GLY A 27 -5.22 -2.83 -1.58
N GLY A 28 -6.41 -2.57 -2.11
CA GLY A 28 -7.51 -3.54 -2.08
C GLY A 28 -8.06 -3.95 -3.44
N GLN A 29 -7.50 -5.04 -4.00
CA GLN A 29 -8.15 -5.91 -4.99
C GLN A 29 -8.41 -5.34 -6.40
N SER A 30 -7.40 -5.50 -7.24
CA SER A 30 -7.61 -6.16 -8.54
C SER A 30 -6.54 -7.23 -8.74
N ALA A 31 -6.34 -8.06 -7.72
CA ALA A 31 -5.77 -9.38 -7.94
C ALA A 31 -6.91 -10.24 -8.55
N PRO A 32 -6.77 -10.81 -9.75
CA PRO A 32 -7.66 -11.89 -10.15
C PRO A 32 -7.66 -12.91 -9.02
N ARG A 33 -8.84 -13.42 -8.64
CA ARG A 33 -8.99 -14.50 -7.67
C ARG A 33 -8.14 -15.69 -8.14
N ARG A 34 -6.87 -15.71 -7.73
CA ARG A 34 -6.02 -16.87 -7.88
C ARG A 34 -6.71 -17.95 -7.05
N PRO A 35 -6.96 -19.15 -7.60
CA PRO A 35 -7.44 -20.25 -6.78
C PRO A 35 -6.53 -20.33 -5.57
N SER A 36 -7.15 -20.35 -4.39
CA SER A 36 -6.48 -20.39 -3.09
C SER A 36 -5.39 -21.44 -3.13
N ARG A 37 -4.14 -20.97 -3.28
CA ARG A 37 -2.97 -21.83 -3.23
C ARG A 37 -2.98 -22.47 -1.84
N PRO A 38 -2.80 -23.78 -1.71
CA PRO A 38 -2.61 -24.40 -0.41
C PRO A 38 -1.57 -23.59 0.35
N GLN A 39 -1.92 -23.16 1.57
CA GLN A 39 -0.98 -22.43 2.42
C GLN A 39 0.29 -23.27 2.51
N PRO A 40 1.46 -22.74 2.12
CA PRO A 40 2.70 -23.49 2.28
C PRO A 40 2.81 -23.88 3.76
N PRO A 41 3.30 -25.09 4.08
CA PRO A 41 3.51 -25.50 5.46
C PRO A 41 4.31 -24.41 6.17
N ALA A 42 3.92 -24.07 7.40
CA ALA A 42 4.55 -23.04 8.20
C ALA A 42 6.07 -23.28 8.17
N ARG A 43 6.77 -22.41 7.43
CA ARG A 43 8.22 -22.48 7.35
C ARG A 43 8.74 -22.12 8.74
N PRO A 44 9.84 -22.73 9.21
CA PRO A 44 10.55 -22.22 10.38
C PRO A 44 10.79 -20.73 10.16
N VAL A 45 10.11 -19.91 10.95
CA VAL A 45 10.26 -18.45 10.91
C VAL A 45 11.54 -18.16 11.66
N ALA A 46 12.47 -17.49 10.99
CA ALA A 46 13.69 -17.04 11.64
C ALA A 46 13.31 -15.92 12.64
N PRO A 47 14.01 -15.76 13.78
CA PRO A 47 13.63 -14.80 14.83
C PRO A 47 13.51 -13.33 14.35
N ASP A 48 14.10 -13.00 13.22
CA ASP A 48 14.05 -11.73 12.51
C ASP A 48 12.81 -11.55 11.60
N ASP A 49 12.15 -12.64 11.21
CA ASP A 49 10.96 -12.66 10.35
C ASP A 49 9.62 -12.73 11.14
N ASP A 50 9.67 -12.67 12.47
CA ASP A 50 8.48 -12.70 13.30
C ASP A 50 7.65 -11.40 13.16
N GLU A 51 6.32 -11.54 13.02
CA GLU A 51 5.40 -10.39 12.90
C GLU A 51 5.51 -9.43 14.09
N SER A 52 5.88 -9.93 15.27
CA SER A 52 6.10 -9.14 16.48
C SER A 52 7.29 -8.18 16.35
N PHE A 53 8.40 -8.64 15.76
CA PHE A 53 9.62 -7.85 15.55
C PHE A 53 9.38 -6.73 14.52
N LEU A 54 8.73 -7.07 13.39
CA LEU A 54 8.35 -6.09 12.37
C LEU A 54 7.42 -5.02 12.95
N ARG A 55 6.48 -5.42 13.82
CA ARG A 55 5.55 -4.49 14.47
C ARG A 55 6.25 -3.54 15.44
N ASP A 56 7.29 -4.00 16.13
CA ASP A 56 8.05 -3.15 17.05
C ASP A 56 8.92 -2.13 16.29
N LEU A 57 9.54 -2.52 15.17
CA LEU A 57 10.26 -1.58 14.30
C LEU A 57 9.34 -0.50 13.71
N ASP A 58 8.15 -0.89 13.27
CA ASP A 58 7.14 0.06 12.79
C ASP A 58 6.68 1.02 13.89
N TRP A 59 6.55 0.53 15.13
CA TRP A 59 6.23 1.37 16.28
C TRP A 59 7.35 2.36 16.58
N GLN A 60 8.61 1.93 16.57
CA GLN A 60 9.79 2.78 16.77
C GLN A 60 9.90 3.86 15.69
N ARG A 61 9.75 3.50 14.41
CA ARG A 61 9.77 4.45 13.29
C ARG A 61 8.67 5.50 13.39
N ARG A 62 7.48 5.11 13.84
CA ARG A 62 6.37 6.05 14.09
C ARG A 62 6.67 6.98 15.26
N LYS A 63 7.29 6.46 16.32
CA LYS A 63 7.69 7.25 17.49
C LYS A 63 8.75 8.28 17.13
N GLU A 64 9.73 7.92 16.32
CA GLU A 64 10.77 8.83 15.82
C GLU A 64 10.19 9.93 14.94
N ARG A 65 9.28 9.58 14.01
CA ARG A 65 8.55 10.58 13.20
C ARG A 65 7.66 11.51 14.02
N ARG A 66 7.16 11.06 15.16
CA ARG A 66 6.31 11.84 16.07
C ARG A 66 7.11 12.68 17.05
N GLN A 67 8.40 12.39 17.24
CA GLN A 67 9.26 13.30 17.99
C GLN A 67 9.52 14.52 17.11
N PRO A 68 9.06 15.72 17.53
CA PRO A 68 9.46 16.93 16.84
C PRO A 68 10.99 17.02 16.95
N LYS A 69 11.66 17.16 15.80
CA LYS A 69 13.08 17.52 15.78
C LYS A 69 13.23 18.75 16.69
N PRO A 70 14.14 18.74 17.69
CA PRO A 70 14.42 19.94 18.46
C PRO A 70 14.66 21.07 17.46
N PRO A 71 14.14 22.29 17.69
CA PRO A 71 14.45 23.40 16.81
C PRO A 71 15.98 23.48 16.75
N ASP A 72 16.54 23.30 15.54
CA ASP A 72 17.95 23.61 15.29
C ASP A 72 18.06 25.10 15.60
N ASN A 73 18.52 25.44 16.80
CA ASN A 73 18.72 26.80 17.24
C ASN A 73 20.20 27.10 16.94
N PRO A 74 20.54 27.77 15.83
CA PRO A 74 21.94 28.05 15.50
C PRO A 74 22.56 29.16 16.37
N ASP A 75 21.81 29.75 17.30
CA ASP A 75 22.23 30.89 18.12
C ASP A 75 22.11 30.59 19.62
N ALA A 76 23.11 29.95 20.21
CA ALA A 76 23.35 29.88 21.66
C ALA A 76 24.86 29.91 21.96
#